data_AF-A0A415LUH4-F1
#
_entry.id   AF-A0A415LUH4-F1
#
_cell.length_a   1.000
_cell.length_b   1.000
_cell.length_c   1.000
_cell.angle_alpha   90.00
_cell.angle_beta   90.00
_cell.angle_gamma   90.00
#
_symmetry.space_group_name_H-M   'P 1'
#
loop_
_entity.id
_entity.type
_entity.pdbx_description
1 polymer ?
#
loop_
_entity_poly.entity_id
_entity_poly.type
_entity_poly.pdbx_seq_one_letter_code
_entity_poly.pdbx_strand_id
1 'polypeptide(L)'
;MNRIIAYYSAIFLLACIVLNRIVHGLSKKKMPYLHLIDEAIGLLNTEIRLIEWRIKYPEQLQQRTNKQSLSPLYLADKTTLINIMEMVSGLFLSKDIAYKNGKPAYLVVTGGCRYQPSKIQL
;
A
#
# COMPACT_ATOMS: atom_id res chain seq x y z
N MET A 1 -6.85 7.61 26.93
CA MET A 1 -5.79 8.04 25.99
C MET A 1 -4.35 7.72 26.45
N ASN A 2 -4.07 7.47 27.74
CA ASN A 2 -2.67 7.26 28.20
C ASN A 2 -2.04 5.87 27.94
N ARG A 3 -2.81 4.78 27.85
CA ARG A 3 -2.24 3.42 27.70
C ARG A 3 -1.57 3.18 26.35
N ILE A 4 -2.13 3.76 25.28
CA ILE A 4 -1.60 3.60 23.92
C ILE A 4 -0.28 4.37 23.77
N ILE A 5 -0.22 5.60 24.26
CA ILE A 5 0.99 6.44 24.22
C ILE A 5 2.12 5.79 25.03
N ALA A 6 1.82 5.22 26.20
CA ALA A 6 2.79 4.49 27.01
C ALA A 6 3.34 3.25 26.29
N TYR A 7 2.49 2.51 25.57
CA TYR A 7 2.92 1.35 24.76
C TYR A 7 3.86 1.77 23.62
N TYR A 8 3.51 2.82 22.88
CA TYR A 8 4.38 3.35 21.82
C TYR A 8 5.72 3.85 22.37
N SER A 9 5.71 4.52 23.52
CA SER A 9 6.93 5.00 24.17
C SER A 9 7.85 3.86 24.62
N ALA A 10 7.29 2.78 25.20
CA ALA A 10 8.06 1.61 25.61
C ALA A 10 8.68 0.85 24.43
N ILE A 11 7.93 0.67 23.34
CA ILE A 11 8.41 0.04 22.11
C ILE A 11 9.53 0.89 21.48
N PHE A 12 9.35 2.21 21.45
CA PHE A 12 10.34 3.15 20.94
C PHE A 12 11.64 3.11 21.75
N LEU A 13 11.55 3.11 23.08
CA LEU A 13 12.71 2.97 23.98
C LEU A 13 13.44 1.64 23.76
N LEU A 14 12.71 0.53 23.59
CA LEU A 14 13.30 -0.78 23.34
C LEU A 14 14.06 -0.80 22.01
N ALA A 15 13.49 -0.21 20.96
CA ALA A 15 14.14 -0.06 19.66
C ALA A 15 15.41 0.82 19.74
N CYS A 16 15.36 1.93 20.48
CA CYS A 16 16.52 2.79 20.69
C CYS A 16 17.66 2.08 21.44
N ILE A 17 17.36 1.24 22.43
CA ILE A 17 18.38 0.48 23.17
C ILE A 17 19.04 -0.56 22.27
N VAL A 18 18.27 -1.27 21.45
CA VAL A 18 18.81 -2.24 20.48
C VAL A 18 19.69 -1.54 19.45
N LEU A 19 19.23 -0.41 18.91
CA LEU A 19 20.00 0.38 17.95
C LEU A 19 21.30 0.92 18.56
N ASN A 20 21.26 1.45 19.79
CA ASN A 20 22.45 1.92 20.50
C ASN A 20 23.45 0.80 20.77
N ARG A 21 23.00 -0.43 21.07
CA ARG A 21 23.89 -1.58 21.21
C ARG A 21 24.58 -1.96 19.90
N ILE A 22 23.86 -1.92 18.78
CA ILE A 22 24.42 -2.18 17.44
C ILE A 22 25.46 -1.12 17.09
N VAL A 23 25.12 0.16 17.27
CA VAL A 23 26.00 1.31 17.00
C VAL A 23 27.25 1.28 17.90
N HIS A 24 27.10 0.96 19.19
CA HIS A 24 28.23 0.85 20.11
C HIS A 24 29.14 -0.35 19.81
N GLY A 25 28.58 -1.46 19.31
CA GLY A 25 29.34 -2.60 18.78
C GLY A 25 30.13 -2.25 17.52
N LEU A 26 29.55 -1.43 16.65
CA LEU A 26 30.19 -0.91 15.44
C LEU A 26 31.39 0.01 15.75
N SER A 27 31.26 0.84 16.79
CA SER A 27 32.24 1.87 17.15
C SER A 27 33.54 1.30 17.75
N LYS A 28 33.51 0.10 18.35
CA LYS A 28 34.67 -0.48 19.06
C LYS A 28 35.66 -1.28 18.19
N LYS A 29 35.34 -1.59 16.94
CA LYS A 29 36.18 -2.47 16.11
C LYS A 29 36.78 -1.65 14.95
N LYS A 30 38.10 -1.41 14.95
CA LYS A 30 38.85 -0.76 13.85
C LYS A 30 38.86 -1.55 12.52
N MET A 31 37.97 -2.53 12.34
CA MET A 31 37.68 -3.22 11.07
C MET A 31 36.16 -3.37 10.83
N PRO A 32 35.34 -2.30 10.86
CA PRO A 32 33.88 -2.44 10.71
C PRO A 32 33.43 -2.35 9.25
N TYR A 33 34.23 -1.75 8.37
CA TYR A 33 33.87 -1.52 6.97
C TYR A 33 33.82 -2.81 6.16
N LEU A 34 34.82 -3.69 6.26
CA LEU A 34 34.81 -4.95 5.53
C LEU A 34 33.61 -5.83 5.92
N HIS A 35 33.27 -5.88 7.21
CA HIS A 35 32.16 -6.70 7.68
C HIS A 35 30.80 -6.18 7.20
N LEU A 36 30.60 -4.86 7.22
CA LEU A 36 29.40 -4.22 6.68
C LEU A 36 29.28 -4.39 5.16
N ILE A 37 30.41 -4.36 4.44
CA ILE A 37 30.46 -4.61 3.00
C ILE A 37 30.09 -6.06 2.72
N ASP A 38 30.65 -7.03 3.44
CA ASP A 38 30.33 -8.45 3.27
C ASP A 38 28.85 -8.75 3.60
N GLU A 39 28.29 -8.10 4.62
CA GLU A 39 26.88 -8.25 4.98
C GLU A 39 25.95 -7.64 3.92
N ALA A 40 26.29 -6.46 3.39
CA ALA A 40 25.54 -5.83 2.30
C ALA A 40 25.62 -6.66 1.00
N ILE A 41 26.77 -7.24 0.68
CA ILE A 41 26.93 -8.17 -0.45
C ILE A 41 26.10 -9.43 -0.24
N GLY A 42 26.09 -9.99 0.97
CA GLY A 42 25.25 -11.14 1.34
C GLY A 42 23.76 -10.85 1.13
N LEU A 43 23.30 -9.68 1.58
CA LEU A 43 21.93 -9.22 1.41
C LEU A 43 21.58 -9.07 -0.08
N LEU A 44 22.42 -8.40 -0.87
CA LEU A 44 22.22 -8.22 -2.30
C LEU A 44 22.16 -9.55 -3.05
N ASN A 45 23.01 -10.52 -2.70
CA ASN A 45 22.96 -11.85 -3.28
C ASN A 45 21.64 -12.57 -2.99
N THR A 46 21.08 -12.39 -1.78
CA THR A 46 19.76 -12.97 -1.47
C THR A 46 18.63 -12.31 -2.23
N GLU A 47 18.66 -10.99 -2.41
CA GLU A 47 17.68 -10.23 -3.20
C GLU A 47 17.75 -10.59 -4.68
N ILE A 48 18.96 -10.65 -5.26
CA ILE A 48 19.19 -11.08 -6.64
C ILE A 48 18.66 -12.50 -6.86
N ARG A 49 18.99 -13.42 -5.95
CA ARG A 49 18.45 -14.79 -6.00
C ARG A 49 16.93 -14.78 -5.91
N LEU A 50 16.33 -13.96 -5.05
CA LEU A 50 14.87 -13.87 -4.94
C LEU A 50 14.25 -13.38 -6.27
N ILE A 51 14.86 -12.37 -6.91
CA ILE A 51 14.45 -11.87 -8.24
C ILE A 51 14.58 -12.94 -9.32
N GLU A 52 15.69 -13.68 -9.37
CA GLU A 52 15.87 -14.79 -10.31
C GLU A 52 14.76 -15.84 -10.18
N TRP A 53 14.38 -16.16 -8.93
CA TRP A 53 13.28 -17.10 -8.68
C TRP A 53 11.93 -16.53 -9.10
N ARG A 54 11.72 -15.21 -8.96
CA ARG A 54 10.50 -14.54 -9.48
C ARG A 54 10.42 -14.59 -11.00
N ILE A 55 11.54 -14.41 -11.69
CA ILE A 55 11.60 -14.49 -13.16
C ILE A 55 11.40 -15.93 -13.62
N LYS A 56 11.97 -16.90 -12.90
CA LYS A 56 11.89 -18.33 -13.25
C LYS A 56 10.50 -18.93 -13.02
N TYR A 57 9.76 -18.45 -12.02
CA TYR A 57 8.44 -18.99 -11.65
C TYR A 57 7.40 -17.88 -11.36
N PRO A 58 6.94 -17.14 -12.39
CA PRO A 58 6.02 -16.02 -12.21
C PRO A 58 4.60 -16.47 -11.77
N GLU A 59 4.19 -17.70 -12.10
CA GLU A 59 2.84 -18.21 -11.84
C GLU A 59 2.52 -18.34 -10.34
N GLN A 60 3.52 -18.64 -9.50
CA GLN A 60 3.33 -18.75 -8.04
C GLN A 60 3.00 -17.40 -7.39
N LEU A 61 3.44 -16.30 -7.99
CA LEU A 61 3.11 -14.95 -7.54
C LEU A 61 1.72 -14.50 -8.01
N GLN A 62 1.35 -14.83 -9.24
CA GLN A 62 -0.01 -14.59 -9.74
C GLN A 62 -1.08 -15.30 -8.90
N GLN A 63 -0.81 -16.52 -8.43
CA GLN A 63 -1.74 -17.22 -7.53
C GLN A 63 -1.92 -16.51 -6.18
N ARG A 64 -0.96 -15.70 -5.73
CA ARG A 64 -1.07 -14.93 -4.48
C ARG A 64 -1.92 -13.68 -4.65
N THR A 65 -1.88 -13.03 -5.81
CA THR A 65 -2.76 -11.90 -6.16
C THR A 65 -4.18 -12.36 -6.53
N ASN A 66 -4.33 -13.51 -7.19
CA ASN A 66 -5.63 -14.03 -7.63
C ASN A 66 -6.47 -14.63 -6.48
N LYS A 67 -5.84 -14.95 -5.33
CA LYS A 67 -6.54 -15.38 -4.09
C LYS A 67 -7.05 -14.22 -3.23
N GLN A 68 -6.69 -12.99 -3.54
CA GLN A 68 -7.27 -11.84 -2.85
C GLN A 68 -8.75 -11.80 -3.20
N SER A 69 -9.63 -11.86 -2.20
CA SER A 69 -11.08 -11.79 -2.40
C SER A 69 -11.39 -10.54 -3.21
N LEU A 70 -11.68 -10.74 -4.50
CA LEU A 70 -11.95 -9.65 -5.40
C LEU A 70 -13.25 -9.00 -4.92
N SER A 71 -13.24 -7.68 -4.78
CA SER A 71 -14.46 -6.94 -4.46
C SER A 71 -15.55 -7.29 -5.48
N PRO A 72 -16.84 -7.29 -5.10
CA PRO A 72 -17.94 -7.53 -6.03
C PRO A 72 -17.92 -6.64 -7.29
N LEU A 73 -17.22 -5.48 -7.22
CA LEU A 73 -16.97 -4.57 -8.33
C LEU A 73 -15.55 -4.75 -8.90
N TYR A 74 -15.12 -5.99 -9.16
CA TYR A 74 -13.82 -6.25 -9.75
C TYR A 74 -13.83 -5.92 -11.25
N LEU A 75 -12.91 -5.05 -11.65
CA LEU A 75 -12.65 -4.73 -13.05
C LEU A 75 -11.57 -5.69 -13.56
N ALA A 76 -11.83 -6.36 -14.68
CA ALA A 76 -10.85 -7.24 -15.30
C ALA A 76 -9.64 -6.45 -15.82
N ASP A 77 -8.47 -7.09 -15.94
CA ASP A 77 -7.21 -6.46 -16.39
C ASP A 77 -7.28 -5.69 -17.72
N LYS A 78 -8.32 -5.92 -18.53
CA LYS A 78 -8.53 -5.31 -19.86
C LYS A 78 -9.64 -4.25 -19.89
N THR A 79 -10.04 -3.67 -18.76
CA THR A 79 -11.03 -2.58 -18.77
C THR A 79 -10.37 -1.24 -19.10
N THR A 80 -10.85 -0.57 -20.16
CA THR A 80 -10.43 0.79 -20.51
C THR A 80 -11.12 1.83 -19.65
N LEU A 81 -10.56 3.05 -19.57
CA LEU A 81 -11.14 4.16 -18.82
C LEU A 81 -12.55 4.54 -19.33
N ILE A 82 -12.82 4.34 -20.62
CA ILE A 82 -14.13 4.57 -21.23
C ILE A 82 -15.17 3.62 -20.66
N ASN A 83 -14.85 2.33 -20.55
CA ASN A 83 -15.77 1.32 -20.01
C ASN A 83 -16.15 1.64 -18.55
N ILE A 84 -15.19 2.13 -17.76
CA ILE A 84 -15.43 2.57 -16.38
C ILE A 84 -16.34 3.81 -16.36
N MET A 85 -16.06 4.80 -17.21
CA MET A 85 -16.86 6.02 -17.31
C MET A 85 -18.31 5.73 -17.75
N GLU A 86 -18.50 4.77 -18.66
CA GLU A 86 -19.80 4.33 -19.14
C GLU A 86 -20.58 3.60 -18.03
N MET A 87 -19.95 2.66 -17.31
CA MET A 87 -20.56 2.00 -16.15
C MET A 87 -20.99 3.00 -15.07
N VAL A 88 -20.11 3.96 -14.73
CA VAL A 88 -20.44 5.02 -13.76
C VAL A 88 -21.62 5.84 -14.29
N SER A 89 -21.59 6.27 -15.55
CA SER A 89 -22.67 7.05 -16.15
C SER A 89 -24.01 6.31 -16.14
N GLY A 90 -24.02 5.02 -16.50
CA GLY A 90 -25.21 4.18 -16.45
C GLY A 90 -25.79 4.05 -15.04
N LEU A 91 -24.94 3.92 -14.02
CA LEU A 91 -25.36 3.82 -12.62
C LEU A 91 -26.06 5.11 -12.13
N PHE A 92 -25.57 6.27 -12.54
CA PHE A 92 -26.22 7.56 -12.24
C PHE A 92 -27.51 7.78 -13.04
N LEU A 93 -27.56 7.32 -14.30
CA LEU A 93 -28.78 7.39 -15.12
C LEU A 93 -29.90 6.47 -14.62
N SER A 94 -29.54 5.32 -14.02
CA SER A 94 -30.49 4.37 -13.41
C SER A 94 -31.21 4.94 -12.18
N LYS A 95 -30.70 6.04 -11.60
CA LYS A 95 -31.18 6.66 -10.33
C LYS A 95 -31.12 5.71 -9.11
N ASP A 96 -30.41 4.59 -9.23
CA ASP A 96 -30.20 3.62 -8.14
C ASP A 96 -29.22 4.13 -7.08
N ILE A 97 -28.42 5.16 -7.40
CA ILE A 97 -27.58 5.86 -6.43
C ILE A 97 -28.40 6.98 -5.80
N ALA A 98 -28.67 6.86 -4.50
CA ALA A 98 -29.26 7.91 -3.70
C ALA A 98 -28.26 8.38 -2.62
N TYR A 99 -28.35 9.65 -2.26
CA TYR A 99 -27.71 10.14 -1.04
C TYR A 99 -28.40 9.52 0.19
N LYS A 100 -27.74 9.58 1.36
CA LYS A 100 -28.33 9.15 2.65
C LYS A 100 -29.69 9.79 2.98
N ASN A 101 -30.02 10.91 2.34
CA ASN A 101 -31.30 11.61 2.47
C ASN A 101 -32.41 11.07 1.54
N GLY A 102 -32.16 9.99 0.79
CA GLY A 102 -33.11 9.35 -0.13
C GLY A 102 -33.31 10.06 -1.47
N LYS A 103 -32.60 11.16 -1.75
CA LYS A 103 -32.66 11.86 -3.04
C LYS A 103 -31.66 11.26 -4.03
N PRO A 104 -32.01 11.18 -5.33
CA PRO A 104 -31.11 10.63 -6.35
C PRO A 104 -29.85 11.49 -6.47
N ALA A 105 -28.69 10.84 -6.57
CA ALA A 105 -27.42 11.49 -6.85
C ALA A 105 -27.27 11.79 -8.33
N TYR A 106 -26.62 12.91 -8.66
CA TYR A 106 -26.41 13.36 -10.03
C TYR A 106 -24.94 13.61 -10.31
N LEU A 107 -24.50 13.25 -11.52
CA LEU A 107 -23.16 13.58 -12.00
C LEU A 107 -23.08 15.08 -12.29
N VAL A 108 -22.11 15.74 -11.67
CA VAL A 108 -21.78 17.14 -11.97
C VAL A 108 -20.46 17.15 -12.73
N VAL A 109 -20.49 17.56 -13.99
CA VAL A 109 -19.27 17.76 -14.79
C VAL A 109 -18.63 19.08 -14.36
N THR A 110 -17.63 19.02 -13.47
CA THR A 110 -16.87 20.22 -13.06
C THR A 110 -15.77 20.52 -14.07
N GLY A 111 -16.11 21.19 -15.17
CA GLY A 111 -15.17 21.66 -16.20
C GLY A 111 -14.31 22.86 -15.80
N GLY A 112 -13.84 22.94 -14.55
CA GLY A 112 -12.99 24.06 -14.09
C GLY A 112 -13.15 24.53 -12.64
N CYS A 113 -13.94 23.84 -11.80
CA CYS A 113 -14.13 24.23 -10.39
C CYS A 113 -13.48 23.20 -9.45
N ARG A 114 -12.71 23.68 -8.47
CA ARG A 114 -12.04 22.87 -7.44
C ARG A 114 -13.01 21.87 -6.81
N TYR A 115 -12.65 20.59 -6.89
CA TYR A 115 -13.30 19.51 -6.16
C TYR A 115 -13.29 19.82 -4.65
N GLN A 116 -14.46 20.09 -4.08
CA GLN A 116 -14.63 20.23 -2.63
C GLN A 116 -15.17 18.91 -2.07
N PRO A 117 -14.35 18.12 -1.34
CA PRO A 117 -14.77 16.84 -0.77
C PRO A 117 -15.81 16.97 0.35
N SER A 118 -16.08 18.18 0.85
CA SER A 118 -17.00 18.45 1.95
C SER A 118 -18.48 18.17 1.66
N LYS A 119 -18.87 17.97 0.39
CA LYS A 119 -20.26 17.65 0.01
C LYS A 119 -20.54 16.16 -0.21
N ILE A 120 -19.51 15.31 -0.15
CA ILE A 120 -19.71 13.86 -0.19
C ILE A 120 -19.85 13.39 1.26
N GLN A 121 -21.07 13.46 1.77
CA GLN A 121 -21.41 12.71 2.98
C GLN A 121 -21.74 11.29 2.54
N LEU A 122 -20.77 10.39 2.72
CA LEU A 122 -20.94 8.95 2.57
C LEU A 122 -21.97 8.45 3.57
#